data_AF-A0A0B7AC42-F1
#
_entry.id   AF-A0A0B7AC42-F1
#
_cell.length_a   1.000
_cell.length_b   1.000
_cell.length_c   1.000
_cell.angle_alpha   90.00
_cell.angle_beta   90.00
_cell.angle_gamma   90.00
#
_symmetry.space_group_name_H-M   'P 1'
#
loop_
_entity.id
_entity.type
_entity.pdbx_description
1 polymer ?
#
loop_
_entity_poly.entity_id
_entity_poly.type
_entity_poly.pdbx_seq_one_letter_code
_entity_poly.pdbx_strand_id
1 'polypeptide(L)'
;FNYCQFVCAMNCYIEFQFVQVTLFASEIYKYNLSADFKDKIDNIILECFDKNDKFVNVMKESFECFINQRQNKPAELIAKYVDSKLRAGNKEATEEELEKLLDKILVIFRFIHGKDVFEAFYKKDLAKRLLVGKSASVDAEKSMLSKLKQECGSAFTSKLEGMFKDMELSKDTSLAFRQSLQCVNDSIDLTVNILTQGYWPAYPVVEVHLPSEMLRYQEIFKKFYLGKHSGRKLQWQPTLGHCVLKAEFNNLTVRKEIQVSLLQTLCLLLFNEGDEYSFSDIKAATGIDEMELKRTLQSLACGKARVIYKIPKGKDVNDSDSFHFADDFKHKLYRIRINQIQMKETQEENTSTTERVFQDRQYQVDAAVVRIMKTRKTLSHNLLISELFNQLKFPVKSADLKKRIESLIEREYMERDKDNANTYHYVA
;
A
#
# COMPACT_ATOMS: atom_id res chain seq x y z
N PHE A 1 6.06 45.89 16.44
CA PHE A 1 6.27 44.91 15.36
C PHE A 1 5.01 44.89 14.51
N ASN A 2 5.10 45.26 13.23
CA ASN A 2 3.92 45.34 12.36
C ASN A 2 3.50 43.93 11.91
N TYR A 3 2.20 43.62 11.86
CA TYR A 3 1.68 42.28 11.52
C TYR A 3 2.27 41.75 10.21
N CYS A 4 2.37 42.58 9.16
CA CYS A 4 3.01 42.20 7.89
C CYS A 4 4.51 41.87 8.01
N GLN A 5 5.24 42.56 8.89
CA GLN A 5 6.67 42.27 9.12
C GLN A 5 6.85 40.97 9.88
N PHE A 6 5.94 40.64 10.80
CA PHE A 6 5.95 39.34 11.47
C PHE A 6 5.59 38.21 10.51
N VAL A 7 4.55 38.38 9.66
CA VAL A 7 4.18 37.39 8.64
C VAL A 7 5.33 37.14 7.67
N CYS A 8 5.99 38.18 7.17
CA CYS A 8 7.17 38.03 6.31
C CYS A 8 8.34 37.37 7.04
N ALA A 9 8.63 37.77 8.28
CA ALA A 9 9.73 37.18 9.06
C ALA A 9 9.45 35.72 9.42
N MET A 10 8.20 35.37 9.74
CA MET A 10 7.79 34.01 10.06
C MET A 10 7.76 33.13 8.80
N ASN A 11 7.30 33.64 7.66
CA ASN A 11 7.41 32.93 6.38
C ASN A 11 8.86 32.70 5.98
N CYS A 12 9.73 33.72 6.06
CA CYS A 12 11.16 33.55 5.81
C CYS A 12 11.82 32.59 6.81
N TYR A 13 11.43 32.60 8.09
CA TYR A 13 11.98 31.70 9.10
C TYR A 13 11.51 30.26 8.89
N ILE A 14 10.24 30.05 8.54
CA ILE A 14 9.67 28.75 8.16
C ILE A 14 10.37 28.22 6.91
N GLU A 15 10.54 29.04 5.86
CA GLU A 15 11.26 28.66 4.65
C GLU A 15 12.74 28.34 4.93
N PHE A 16 13.42 29.14 5.75
CA PHE A 16 14.83 28.93 6.09
C PHE A 16 15.06 27.67 6.93
N GLN A 17 14.23 27.43 7.96
CA GLN A 17 14.25 26.19 8.72
C GLN A 17 13.92 24.99 7.82
N PHE A 18 12.98 25.13 6.89
CA PHE A 18 12.63 24.08 5.94
C PHE A 18 13.75 23.76 4.94
N VAL A 19 14.50 24.74 4.46
CA VAL A 19 15.68 24.51 3.61
C VAL A 19 16.74 23.72 4.38
N GLN A 20 16.96 24.02 5.67
CA GLN A 20 17.83 23.22 6.54
C GLN A 20 17.29 21.81 6.81
N VAL A 21 15.98 21.66 7.09
CA VAL A 21 15.28 20.36 7.24
C VAL A 21 15.41 19.52 5.97
N THR A 22 15.36 20.16 4.81
CA THR A 22 15.40 19.52 3.50
C THR A 22 16.77 18.96 3.17
N LEU A 23 17.84 19.70 3.51
CA LEU A 23 19.21 19.44 3.07
C LEU A 23 19.98 18.42 3.93
N PHE A 24 19.60 18.17 5.20
CA PHE A 24 20.51 17.44 6.12
C PHE A 24 19.94 16.25 6.92
N ALA A 25 18.66 15.90 6.79
CA ALA A 25 18.07 14.85 7.62
C ALA A 25 17.56 13.64 6.79
N SER A 26 17.84 12.42 7.27
CA SER A 26 17.21 11.20 6.74
C SER A 26 15.68 11.29 6.85
N GLU A 27 14.96 10.57 5.97
CA GLU A 27 13.50 10.72 5.76
C GLU A 27 12.65 10.65 7.05
N ILE A 28 13.13 9.97 8.09
CA ILE A 28 12.45 9.79 9.39
C ILE A 28 12.54 11.06 10.26
N TYR A 29 13.66 11.78 10.22
CA TYR A 29 13.85 12.99 11.04
C TYR A 29 12.99 14.15 10.56
N LYS A 30 12.62 14.21 9.27
CA LYS A 30 11.82 15.32 8.71
C LYS A 30 10.41 15.41 9.29
N TYR A 31 9.80 14.30 9.69
CA TYR A 31 8.41 14.24 10.17
C TYR A 31 8.28 14.52 11.66
N ASN A 32 9.16 13.92 12.47
CA ASN A 32 9.29 14.35 13.87
C ASN A 32 9.65 15.83 13.89
N LEU A 33 10.58 16.29 13.05
CA LEU A 33 10.93 17.70 12.99
C LEU A 33 9.79 18.60 12.53
N SER A 34 8.92 18.17 11.61
CA SER A 34 7.72 18.95 11.22
C SER A 34 6.63 18.97 12.29
N ALA A 35 6.41 17.85 12.99
CA ALA A 35 5.46 17.78 14.10
C ALA A 35 5.97 18.58 15.32
N ASP A 36 7.24 18.41 15.66
CA ASP A 36 7.93 19.15 16.71
C ASP A 36 8.03 20.64 16.36
N PHE A 37 8.20 20.98 15.08
CA PHE A 37 8.16 22.37 14.63
C PHE A 37 6.76 22.96 14.78
N LYS A 38 5.72 22.21 14.41
CA LYS A 38 4.33 22.63 14.64
C LYS A 38 4.04 22.85 16.12
N ASP A 39 4.46 21.92 16.98
CA ASP A 39 4.31 22.04 18.44
C ASP A 39 5.04 23.28 18.99
N LYS A 40 6.26 23.56 18.51
CA LYS A 40 7.01 24.78 18.88
C LYS A 40 6.28 26.05 18.46
N ILE A 41 5.80 26.11 17.22
CA ILE A 41 5.07 27.29 16.72
C ILE A 41 3.74 27.45 17.47
N ASP A 42 3.04 26.37 17.75
CA ASP A 42 1.83 26.41 18.56
C ASP A 42 2.13 26.97 19.95
N ASN A 43 3.15 26.47 20.65
CA ASN A 43 3.54 26.98 21.96
C ASN A 43 3.88 28.48 21.93
N ILE A 44 4.56 28.96 20.88
CA ILE A 44 4.84 30.39 20.72
C ILE A 44 3.53 31.18 20.52
N ILE A 45 2.57 30.67 19.74
CA ILE A 45 1.26 31.32 19.56
C ILE A 45 0.45 31.31 20.84
N LEU A 46 0.54 30.24 21.63
CA LEU A 46 -0.11 30.10 22.91
C LEU A 46 0.46 31.08 23.94
N GLU A 47 1.77 31.06 24.17
CA GLU A 47 2.43 31.79 25.25
C GLU A 47 2.76 33.24 24.90
N CYS A 48 3.24 33.50 23.67
CA CYS A 48 3.72 34.81 23.27
C CYS A 48 2.65 35.66 22.57
N PHE A 49 1.65 35.03 21.95
CA PHE A 49 0.60 35.73 21.19
C PHE A 49 -0.81 35.56 21.77
N ASP A 50 -0.93 35.02 23.00
CA ASP A 50 -2.18 34.87 23.75
C ASP A 50 -3.32 34.23 22.92
N LYS A 51 -2.96 33.19 22.14
CA LYS A 51 -3.88 32.50 21.21
C LYS A 51 -4.59 33.42 20.21
N ASN A 52 -3.96 34.52 19.78
CA ASN A 52 -4.58 35.43 18.82
C ASN A 52 -4.95 34.72 17.50
N ASP A 53 -6.25 34.70 17.19
CA ASP A 53 -6.82 34.00 16.03
C ASP A 53 -6.18 34.41 14.69
N LYS A 54 -5.72 35.66 14.56
CA LYS A 54 -5.04 36.13 13.34
C LYS A 54 -3.73 35.37 13.11
N PHE A 55 -2.95 35.17 14.17
CA PHE A 55 -1.68 34.42 14.10
C PHE A 55 -1.92 32.93 13.88
N VAL A 56 -2.97 32.38 14.48
CA VAL A 56 -3.40 30.99 14.23
C VAL A 56 -3.76 30.79 12.76
N ASN A 57 -4.51 31.73 12.16
CA ASN A 57 -4.92 31.64 10.75
C ASN A 57 -3.73 31.77 9.79
N VAL A 58 -2.84 32.75 10.02
CA VAL A 58 -1.60 32.88 9.23
C VAL A 58 -0.77 31.62 9.32
N MET A 59 -0.62 31.06 10.51
CA MET A 59 0.14 29.82 10.69
C MET A 59 -0.49 28.69 9.87
N LYS A 60 -1.82 28.49 9.96
CA LYS A 60 -2.52 27.46 9.18
C LYS A 60 -2.31 27.65 7.67
N GLU A 61 -2.51 28.87 7.16
CA GLU A 61 -2.32 29.19 5.73
C GLU A 61 -0.87 28.97 5.29
N SER A 62 0.09 29.35 6.13
CA SER A 62 1.52 29.16 5.84
C SER A 62 1.89 27.68 5.83
N PHE A 63 1.36 26.89 6.78
CA PHE A 63 1.53 25.44 6.84
C PHE A 63 0.95 24.74 5.61
N GLU A 64 -0.25 25.13 5.21
CA GLU A 64 -0.87 24.61 3.99
C GLU A 64 -0.05 24.99 2.74
N CYS A 65 0.41 26.24 2.65
CA CYS A 65 1.21 26.68 1.51
C CYS A 65 2.53 25.90 1.40
N PHE A 66 3.33 25.82 2.47
CA PHE A 66 4.65 25.21 2.38
C PHE A 66 4.58 23.69 2.20
N ILE A 67 3.65 22.99 2.87
CA ILE A 67 3.52 21.53 2.74
C ILE A 67 3.25 21.17 1.28
N ASN A 68 2.36 21.92 0.63
CA ASN A 68 1.93 21.61 -0.73
C ASN A 68 2.88 22.10 -1.83
N GLN A 69 3.99 22.81 -1.52
CA GLN A 69 5.03 23.15 -2.49
C GLN A 69 5.66 21.90 -3.14
N ARG A 70 5.71 20.78 -2.41
CA ARG A 70 6.24 19.49 -2.90
C ARG A 70 5.17 18.59 -3.54
N GLN A 71 4.00 19.14 -3.87
CA GLN A 71 2.91 18.44 -4.55
C GLN A 71 2.50 17.13 -3.84
N ASN A 72 2.80 15.97 -4.42
CA ASN A 72 2.35 14.66 -3.95
C ASN A 72 3.27 14.01 -2.90
N LYS A 73 4.54 14.43 -2.82
CA LYS A 73 5.55 13.76 -1.98
C LYS A 73 5.24 13.77 -0.47
N PRO A 74 4.69 14.86 0.12
CA PRO A 74 4.29 14.86 1.53
C PRO A 74 3.26 13.77 1.86
N ALA A 75 2.27 13.56 0.99
CA ALA A 75 1.21 12.59 1.18
C ALA A 75 1.75 11.14 1.19
N GLU A 76 2.61 10.80 0.22
CA GLU A 76 3.30 9.50 0.16
C GLU A 76 4.10 9.23 1.45
N LEU A 77 4.90 10.20 1.86
CA LEU A 77 5.80 10.02 2.99
C LEU A 77 5.06 9.93 4.33
N ILE A 78 3.93 10.65 4.51
CA ILE A 78 3.09 10.46 5.70
C ILE A 78 2.48 9.06 5.72
N ALA A 79 1.99 8.54 4.59
CA ALA A 79 1.49 7.17 4.52
C ALA A 79 2.55 6.14 4.95
N LYS A 80 3.78 6.29 4.43
CA LYS A 80 4.93 5.45 4.80
C LYS A 80 5.32 5.58 6.27
N TYR A 81 5.26 6.81 6.82
CA TYR A 81 5.56 7.03 8.23
C TYR A 81 4.55 6.33 9.13
N VAL A 82 3.25 6.48 8.84
CA VAL A 82 2.19 5.77 9.57
C VAL A 82 2.36 4.25 9.46
N ASP A 83 2.65 3.72 8.26
CA ASP A 83 2.94 2.30 8.08
C ASP A 83 4.09 1.81 8.97
N SER A 84 5.19 2.57 9.04
CA SER A 84 6.34 2.21 9.89
C SER A 84 5.97 2.11 11.38
N LYS A 85 5.04 2.97 11.85
CA LYS A 85 4.60 3.00 13.24
C LYS A 85 3.59 1.90 13.57
N LEU A 86 2.79 1.47 12.60
CA LEU A 86 1.79 0.41 12.74
C LEU A 86 2.35 -1.02 12.50
N ARG A 87 3.63 -1.17 12.13
CA ARG A 87 4.26 -2.49 11.93
C ARG A 87 4.66 -3.15 13.25
N ALA A 88 4.48 -4.47 13.30
CA ALA A 88 4.93 -5.35 14.38
C ALA A 88 6.46 -5.27 14.53
N GLY A 89 6.92 -4.83 15.72
CA GLY A 89 8.34 -4.62 16.01
C GLY A 89 8.66 -3.22 16.56
N ASN A 90 7.71 -2.29 16.49
CA ASN A 90 7.80 -0.99 17.17
C ASN A 90 7.56 -1.16 18.68
N LYS A 91 8.50 -1.82 19.38
CA LYS A 91 8.41 -2.14 20.82
C LYS A 91 8.62 -0.94 21.75
N GLU A 92 8.89 0.24 21.19
CA GLU A 92 9.30 1.43 21.95
C GLU A 92 8.13 2.35 22.31
N ALA A 93 6.92 2.15 21.77
CA ALA A 93 5.76 3.00 22.03
C ALA A 93 4.63 2.21 22.69
N THR A 94 4.09 2.75 23.78
CA THR A 94 2.82 2.31 24.36
C THR A 94 1.65 2.62 23.42
N GLU A 95 0.51 1.95 23.58
CA GLU A 95 -0.69 2.23 22.79
C GLU A 95 -1.15 3.70 22.94
N GLU A 96 -1.00 4.28 24.12
CA GLU A 96 -1.34 5.68 24.38
C GLU A 96 -0.41 6.67 23.65
N GLU A 97 0.90 6.40 23.63
CA GLU A 97 1.87 7.20 22.87
C GLU A 97 1.66 7.09 21.37
N LEU A 98 1.32 5.88 20.90
CA LEU A 98 0.97 5.65 19.50
C LEU A 98 -0.28 6.45 19.12
N GLU A 99 -1.32 6.42 19.95
CA GLU A 99 -2.56 7.16 19.72
C GLU A 99 -2.33 8.67 19.62
N LYS A 100 -1.55 9.24 20.57
CA LYS A 100 -1.13 10.65 20.54
C LYS A 100 -0.32 10.99 19.30
N LEU A 101 0.56 10.09 18.86
CA LEU A 101 1.34 10.26 17.65
C LEU A 101 0.45 10.29 16.40
N LEU A 102 -0.54 9.38 16.31
CA LEU A 102 -1.49 9.35 15.21
C LEU A 102 -2.32 10.64 15.14
N ASP A 103 -2.74 11.21 16.28
CA ASP A 103 -3.42 12.50 16.32
C ASP A 103 -2.55 13.64 15.78
N LYS A 104 -1.29 13.70 16.20
CA LYS A 104 -0.33 14.70 15.68
C LYS A 104 -0.15 14.58 14.16
N ILE A 105 -0.04 13.36 13.65
CA ILE A 105 0.08 13.11 12.20
C ILE A 105 -1.17 13.60 11.48
N LEU A 106 -2.36 13.39 12.04
CA LEU A 106 -3.61 13.81 11.42
C LEU A 106 -3.79 15.33 11.38
N VAL A 107 -3.25 16.05 12.36
CA VAL A 107 -3.17 17.53 12.30
C VAL A 107 -2.37 17.98 11.08
N ILE A 108 -1.24 17.34 10.79
CA ILE A 108 -0.43 17.63 9.59
C ILE A 108 -1.16 17.21 8.31
N PHE A 109 -1.81 16.05 8.34
CA PHE A 109 -2.56 15.50 7.20
C PHE A 109 -3.70 16.42 6.73
N ARG A 110 -4.32 17.20 7.62
CA ARG A 110 -5.35 18.19 7.26
C ARG A 110 -4.86 19.19 6.21
N PHE A 111 -3.60 19.62 6.32
CA PHE A 111 -2.98 20.60 5.42
C PHE A 111 -2.62 20.04 4.04
N ILE A 112 -2.75 18.73 3.80
CA ILE A 112 -2.35 18.11 2.53
C ILE A 112 -3.48 18.19 1.50
N HIS A 113 -3.16 18.63 0.29
CA HIS A 113 -4.10 18.64 -0.84
C HIS A 113 -4.24 17.25 -1.49
N GLY A 114 -3.13 16.54 -1.71
CA GLY A 114 -3.11 15.21 -2.35
C GLY A 114 -3.52 14.04 -1.45
N LYS A 115 -4.69 14.11 -0.80
CA LYS A 115 -5.16 13.04 0.13
C LYS A 115 -5.39 11.69 -0.57
N ASP A 116 -5.72 11.71 -1.85
CA ASP A 116 -5.85 10.53 -2.71
C ASP A 116 -4.52 9.78 -2.91
N VAL A 117 -3.40 10.51 -2.96
CA VAL A 117 -2.05 9.92 -2.96
C VAL A 117 -1.81 9.19 -1.64
N PHE A 118 -2.11 9.84 -0.51
CA PHE A 118 -2.02 9.19 0.80
C PHE A 118 -2.86 7.92 0.85
N GLU A 119 -4.12 7.97 0.39
CA GLU A 119 -5.03 6.80 0.35
C GLU A 119 -4.40 5.64 -0.44
N ALA A 120 -3.82 5.91 -1.61
CA ALA A 120 -3.24 4.89 -2.46
C ALA A 120 -2.06 4.16 -1.80
N PHE A 121 -1.12 4.92 -1.22
CA PHE A 121 0.02 4.34 -0.50
C PHE A 121 -0.43 3.65 0.80
N TYR A 122 -1.29 4.29 1.59
CA TYR A 122 -1.81 3.72 2.83
C TYR A 122 -2.55 2.41 2.60
N LYS A 123 -3.41 2.34 1.57
CA LYS A 123 -4.15 1.12 1.18
C LYS A 123 -3.21 -0.02 0.79
N LYS A 124 -2.17 0.28 0.01
CA LYS A 124 -1.16 -0.70 -0.39
C LYS A 124 -0.43 -1.28 0.82
N ASP A 125 0.00 -0.41 1.73
CA ASP A 125 0.73 -0.82 2.92
C ASP A 125 -0.16 -1.55 3.94
N LEU A 126 -1.40 -1.10 4.13
CA LEU A 126 -2.41 -1.80 4.92
C LEU A 126 -2.63 -3.22 4.41
N ALA A 127 -2.74 -3.41 3.09
CA ALA A 127 -2.91 -4.75 2.52
C ALA A 127 -1.74 -5.68 2.87
N LYS A 128 -0.50 -5.17 2.79
CA LYS A 128 0.71 -5.91 3.19
C LYS A 128 0.68 -6.24 4.70
N ARG A 129 0.22 -5.33 5.56
CA ARG A 129 0.14 -5.55 7.01
C ARG A 129 -0.92 -6.59 7.38
N LEU A 130 -2.11 -6.51 6.79
CA LEU A 130 -3.23 -7.44 7.03
C LEU A 130 -2.92 -8.87 6.56
N LEU A 131 -2.40 -9.04 5.34
CA LEU A 131 -2.19 -10.37 4.76
C LEU A 131 -0.94 -11.10 5.30
N VAL A 132 0.10 -10.34 5.66
CA VAL A 132 1.40 -10.92 6.07
C VAL A 132 1.55 -10.97 7.60
N GLY A 133 0.49 -10.58 8.33
CA GLY A 133 0.43 -10.63 9.79
C GLY A 133 1.50 -9.75 10.45
N LYS A 134 1.66 -8.51 9.96
CA LYS A 134 2.70 -7.56 10.41
C LYS A 134 2.12 -6.33 11.10
N SER A 135 0.85 -6.30 11.51
CA SER A 135 0.29 -5.18 12.29
C SER A 135 0.70 -5.27 13.77
N ALA A 136 0.94 -4.11 14.39
CA ALA A 136 1.26 -3.99 15.81
C ALA A 136 0.05 -4.28 16.70
N SER A 137 -1.12 -3.73 16.36
CA SER A 137 -2.38 -3.93 17.06
C SER A 137 -3.55 -3.79 16.08
N VAL A 138 -4.56 -4.66 16.20
CA VAL A 138 -5.79 -4.57 15.39
C VAL A 138 -6.59 -3.33 15.79
N ASP A 139 -6.60 -2.99 17.08
CA ASP A 139 -7.35 -1.85 17.61
C ASP A 139 -6.72 -0.53 17.17
N ALA A 140 -5.39 -0.45 17.11
CA ALA A 140 -4.69 0.71 16.56
C ALA A 140 -5.01 0.96 15.07
N GLU A 141 -5.16 -0.11 14.28
CA GLU A 141 -5.54 0.03 12.86
C GLU A 141 -7.00 0.47 12.71
N LYS A 142 -7.91 -0.07 13.53
CA LYS A 142 -9.32 0.36 13.57
C LYS A 142 -9.45 1.82 14.05
N SER A 143 -8.66 2.23 15.04
CA SER A 143 -8.56 3.62 15.49
C SER A 143 -8.15 4.54 14.35
N MET A 144 -7.04 4.23 13.66
CA MET A 144 -6.57 5.04 12.53
C MET A 144 -7.62 5.19 11.43
N LEU A 145 -8.35 4.12 11.10
CA LEU A 145 -9.46 4.21 10.14
C LEU A 145 -10.60 5.10 10.61
N SER A 146 -10.98 5.01 11.89
CA SER A 146 -12.00 5.87 12.47
C SER A 146 -11.63 7.34 12.34
N LYS A 147 -10.36 7.68 12.64
CA LYS A 147 -9.87 9.05 12.53
C LYS A 147 -9.81 9.52 11.07
N LEU A 148 -9.35 8.69 10.13
CA LEU A 148 -9.38 9.03 8.70
C LEU A 148 -10.80 9.26 8.19
N LYS A 149 -11.78 8.49 8.69
CA LYS A 149 -13.20 8.66 8.36
C LYS A 149 -13.75 9.98 8.88
N GLN A 150 -13.36 10.39 10.08
CA GLN A 150 -13.74 11.68 10.64
C GLN A 150 -13.18 12.85 9.82
N GLU A 151 -11.93 12.73 9.35
CA GLU A 151 -11.26 13.80 8.59
C GLU A 151 -11.70 13.89 7.12
N CYS A 152 -11.88 12.75 6.45
CA CYS A 152 -12.10 12.69 4.99
C CYS A 152 -13.51 12.28 4.59
N GLY A 153 -14.31 11.77 5.54
CA GLY A 153 -15.63 11.20 5.29
C GLY A 153 -15.60 9.72 4.90
N SER A 154 -16.78 9.09 4.92
CA SER A 154 -16.97 7.65 4.69
C SER A 154 -16.60 7.17 3.28
N ALA A 155 -16.75 8.01 2.25
CA ALA A 155 -16.40 7.64 0.89
C ALA A 155 -14.89 7.38 0.73
N PHE A 156 -14.06 8.11 1.47
CA PHE A 156 -12.60 7.96 1.46
C PHE A 156 -12.16 6.65 2.11
N THR A 157 -12.78 6.28 3.25
CA THR A 157 -12.41 5.06 3.99
C THR A 157 -13.13 3.81 3.50
N SER A 158 -14.14 3.92 2.63
CA SER A 158 -15.00 2.79 2.21
C SER A 158 -14.23 1.57 1.73
N LYS A 159 -13.18 1.75 0.92
CA LYS A 159 -12.34 0.63 0.43
C LYS A 159 -11.53 -0.01 1.57
N LEU A 160 -10.98 0.82 2.46
CA LEU A 160 -10.19 0.36 3.61
C LEU A 160 -11.06 -0.41 4.62
N GLU A 161 -12.26 0.10 4.90
CA GLU A 161 -13.27 -0.59 5.71
C GLU A 161 -13.68 -1.93 5.07
N GLY A 162 -13.83 -1.96 3.75
CA GLY A 162 -14.07 -3.18 2.97
C GLY A 162 -12.97 -4.22 3.14
N MET A 163 -11.70 -3.81 3.18
CA MET A 163 -10.56 -4.73 3.42
C MET A 163 -10.65 -5.38 4.80
N PHE A 164 -11.02 -4.65 5.85
CA PHE A 164 -11.22 -5.22 7.19
C PHE A 164 -12.39 -6.21 7.21
N LYS A 165 -13.50 -5.85 6.57
CA LYS A 165 -14.66 -6.72 6.46
C LYS A 165 -14.33 -8.03 5.74
N ASP A 166 -13.54 -7.97 4.66
CA ASP A 166 -13.06 -9.15 3.95
C ASP A 166 -12.19 -10.04 4.87
N MET A 167 -11.34 -9.47 5.73
CA MET A 167 -10.54 -10.24 6.69
C MET A 167 -11.39 -10.95 7.74
N GLU A 168 -12.44 -10.30 8.26
CA GLU A 168 -13.37 -10.90 9.22
C GLU A 168 -14.18 -12.03 8.54
N LEU A 169 -14.78 -11.77 7.38
CA LEU A 169 -15.53 -12.77 6.61
C LEU A 169 -14.66 -13.97 6.17
N SER A 170 -13.39 -13.72 5.87
CA SER A 170 -12.44 -14.78 5.50
C SER A 170 -12.15 -15.73 6.66
N LYS A 171 -12.08 -15.23 7.89
CA LYS A 171 -11.90 -16.07 9.08
C LYS A 171 -13.10 -16.99 9.27
N ASP A 172 -14.30 -16.45 9.18
CA ASP A 172 -15.54 -17.23 9.30
C ASP A 172 -15.66 -18.28 8.18
N THR A 173 -15.32 -17.89 6.96
CA THR A 173 -15.33 -18.80 5.79
C THR A 173 -14.29 -19.91 5.94
N SER A 174 -13.10 -19.58 6.43
CA SER A 174 -12.03 -20.56 6.70
C SER A 174 -12.43 -21.54 7.80
N LEU A 175 -13.06 -21.07 8.88
CA LEU A 175 -13.56 -21.95 9.94
C LEU A 175 -14.65 -22.89 9.43
N ALA A 176 -15.61 -22.37 8.67
CA ALA A 176 -16.67 -23.17 8.06
C ALA A 176 -16.11 -24.19 7.04
N PHE A 177 -15.07 -23.84 6.30
CA PHE A 177 -14.38 -24.75 5.39
C PHE A 177 -13.68 -25.87 6.18
N ARG A 178 -12.94 -25.52 7.23
CA ARG A 178 -12.22 -26.50 8.06
C ARG A 178 -13.19 -27.48 8.74
N GLN A 179 -14.37 -27.01 9.18
CA GLN A 179 -15.45 -27.87 9.69
C GLN A 179 -15.99 -28.83 8.63
N SER A 180 -16.14 -28.39 7.38
CA SER A 180 -16.59 -29.27 6.29
C SER A 180 -15.59 -30.37 5.92
N LEU A 181 -14.32 -30.21 6.29
CA LEU A 181 -13.24 -31.17 6.05
C LEU A 181 -13.04 -32.19 7.18
N GLN A 182 -13.76 -32.08 8.31
CA GLN A 182 -13.53 -32.92 9.51
C GLN A 182 -13.71 -34.44 9.29
N CYS A 183 -14.18 -34.87 8.12
CA CYS A 183 -14.28 -36.29 7.73
C CYS A 183 -13.12 -36.78 6.85
N VAL A 184 -12.09 -35.97 6.59
CA VAL A 184 -10.96 -36.30 5.72
C VAL A 184 -9.65 -36.22 6.53
N ASN A 185 -8.91 -37.32 6.62
CA ASN A 185 -7.54 -37.33 7.16
C ASN A 185 -6.63 -36.61 6.14
N ASP A 186 -6.47 -35.30 6.31
CA ASP A 186 -5.78 -34.45 5.34
C ASP A 186 -4.36 -34.07 5.82
N SER A 187 -3.40 -34.09 4.89
CA SER A 187 -1.98 -33.82 5.13
C SER A 187 -1.65 -32.32 5.25
N ILE A 188 -2.48 -31.44 4.70
CA ILE A 188 -2.26 -29.98 4.64
C ILE A 188 -3.37 -29.23 5.39
N ASP A 189 -2.99 -28.39 6.37
CA ASP A 189 -3.90 -27.40 6.98
C ASP A 189 -3.96 -26.14 6.11
N LEU A 190 -5.04 -25.99 5.33
CA LEU A 190 -5.27 -24.86 4.44
C LEU A 190 -6.14 -23.79 5.13
N THR A 191 -5.65 -22.55 5.16
CA THR A 191 -6.42 -21.35 5.51
C THR A 191 -6.47 -20.42 4.30
N VAL A 192 -7.65 -19.88 3.96
CA VAL A 192 -7.85 -19.06 2.76
C VAL A 192 -8.43 -17.70 3.12
N ASN A 193 -7.78 -16.65 2.63
CA ASN A 193 -8.31 -15.29 2.69
C ASN A 193 -8.95 -14.93 1.34
N ILE A 194 -10.23 -14.54 1.37
CA ILE A 194 -11.03 -14.17 0.21
C ILE A 194 -11.16 -12.65 0.18
N LEU A 195 -10.69 -12.05 -0.92
CA LEU A 195 -10.53 -10.61 -1.04
C LEU A 195 -11.45 -10.07 -2.16
N THR A 196 -12.19 -9.01 -1.88
CA THR A 196 -13.04 -8.35 -2.87
C THR A 196 -12.18 -7.47 -3.80
N GLN A 197 -12.05 -7.83 -5.08
CA GLN A 197 -11.12 -7.19 -6.03
C GLN A 197 -11.20 -5.65 -6.08
N GLY A 198 -12.40 -5.06 -5.88
CA GLY A 198 -12.58 -3.60 -5.91
C GLY A 198 -12.06 -2.84 -4.68
N TYR A 199 -11.85 -3.51 -3.55
CA TYR A 199 -11.36 -2.89 -2.31
C TYR A 199 -9.84 -2.95 -2.17
N TRP A 200 -9.23 -4.02 -2.67
CA TRP A 200 -7.82 -4.28 -2.50
C TRP A 200 -6.97 -3.65 -3.63
N PRO A 201 -5.66 -3.45 -3.42
CA PRO A 201 -4.74 -3.13 -4.50
C PRO A 201 -4.85 -4.14 -5.65
N ALA A 202 -4.56 -3.70 -6.88
CA ALA A 202 -4.47 -4.64 -7.99
C ALA A 202 -3.15 -5.39 -7.87
N TYR A 203 -3.23 -6.72 -7.93
CA TYR A 203 -2.07 -7.60 -7.95
C TYR A 203 -1.91 -8.19 -9.36
N PRO A 204 -0.69 -8.17 -9.93
CA PRO A 204 -0.45 -8.82 -11.21
C PRO A 204 -0.68 -10.32 -11.05
N VAL A 205 -1.29 -10.92 -12.07
CA VAL A 205 -1.51 -12.36 -12.11
C VAL A 205 -0.18 -13.02 -12.42
N VAL A 206 0.26 -13.89 -11.53
CA VAL A 206 1.48 -14.69 -11.72
C VAL A 206 1.06 -16.14 -11.87
N GLU A 207 1.49 -16.75 -12.96
CA GLU A 207 1.34 -18.18 -13.19
C GLU A 207 2.52 -18.92 -12.56
N VAL A 208 2.23 -19.98 -11.82
CA VAL A 208 3.24 -20.85 -11.18
C VAL A 208 2.76 -22.28 -11.25
N HIS A 209 3.69 -23.22 -11.30
CA HIS A 209 3.38 -24.65 -11.25
C HIS A 209 3.21 -25.09 -9.79
N LEU A 210 1.97 -25.40 -9.41
CA LEU A 210 1.65 -25.91 -8.07
C LEU A 210 1.69 -27.44 -8.06
N PRO A 211 2.19 -28.07 -6.98
CA PRO A 211 2.07 -29.50 -6.77
C PRO A 211 0.62 -29.98 -6.84
N SER A 212 0.42 -31.21 -7.32
CA SER A 212 -0.91 -31.83 -7.50
C SER A 212 -1.76 -31.81 -6.23
N GLU A 213 -1.13 -32.02 -5.07
CA GLU A 213 -1.81 -31.94 -3.78
C GLU A 213 -2.38 -30.54 -3.51
N MET A 214 -1.61 -29.48 -3.77
CA MET A 214 -2.06 -28.09 -3.56
C MET A 214 -3.20 -27.73 -4.53
N LEU A 215 -3.11 -28.16 -5.79
CA LEU A 215 -4.18 -27.99 -6.78
C LEU A 215 -5.48 -28.68 -6.34
N ARG A 216 -5.38 -29.90 -5.78
CA ARG A 216 -6.52 -30.63 -5.22
C ARG A 216 -7.23 -29.79 -4.15
N TYR A 217 -6.48 -29.24 -3.19
CA TYR A 217 -7.07 -28.39 -2.15
C TYR A 217 -7.67 -27.10 -2.69
N GLN A 218 -7.04 -26.46 -3.69
CA GLN A 218 -7.61 -25.28 -4.34
C GLN A 218 -8.96 -25.59 -4.99
N GLU A 219 -9.09 -26.73 -5.68
CA GLU A 219 -10.35 -27.13 -6.31
C GLU A 219 -11.42 -27.55 -5.30
N ILE A 220 -11.04 -28.23 -4.21
CA ILE A 220 -11.97 -28.55 -3.10
C ILE A 220 -12.51 -27.25 -2.49
N PHE A 221 -11.62 -26.29 -2.18
CA PHE A 221 -12.03 -25.00 -1.63
C PHE A 221 -12.91 -24.21 -2.61
N LYS A 222 -12.56 -24.19 -3.89
CA LYS A 222 -13.31 -23.50 -4.94
C LYS A 222 -14.73 -24.05 -5.07
N LYS A 223 -14.89 -25.38 -5.06
CA LYS A 223 -16.23 -26.02 -5.06
C LYS A 223 -17.03 -25.65 -3.82
N PHE A 224 -16.42 -25.71 -2.64
CA PHE A 224 -17.04 -25.28 -1.38
C PHE A 224 -17.52 -23.81 -1.44
N TYR A 225 -16.67 -22.90 -1.89
CA TYR A 225 -16.97 -21.48 -1.93
C TYR A 225 -18.05 -21.14 -2.95
N LEU A 226 -17.93 -21.64 -4.19
CA LEU A 226 -18.89 -21.37 -5.25
C LEU A 226 -20.25 -22.04 -5.00
N GLY A 227 -20.28 -23.15 -4.28
CA GLY A 227 -21.53 -23.78 -3.84
C GLY A 227 -22.34 -22.91 -2.87
N LYS A 228 -21.67 -22.07 -2.07
CA LYS A 228 -22.32 -21.11 -1.15
C LYS A 228 -22.51 -19.72 -1.75
N HIS A 229 -21.71 -19.36 -2.75
CA HIS A 229 -21.70 -18.03 -3.36
C HIS A 229 -21.85 -18.11 -4.88
N SER A 230 -23.08 -18.24 -5.35
CA SER A 230 -23.44 -18.27 -6.77
C SER A 230 -23.10 -16.95 -7.48
N GLY A 231 -22.64 -17.03 -8.72
CA GLY A 231 -22.34 -15.87 -9.56
C GLY A 231 -21.00 -15.19 -9.30
N ARG A 232 -20.14 -15.76 -8.45
CA ARG A 232 -18.78 -15.27 -8.20
C ARG A 232 -17.74 -16.03 -9.02
N LYS A 233 -16.62 -15.36 -9.30
CA LYS A 233 -15.41 -15.98 -9.88
C LYS A 233 -14.25 -15.79 -8.91
N LEU A 234 -13.50 -16.86 -8.68
CA LEU A 234 -12.29 -16.83 -7.86
C LEU A 234 -11.05 -16.74 -8.74
N GLN A 235 -10.04 -16.00 -8.26
CA GLN A 235 -8.73 -15.91 -8.87
C GLN A 235 -7.67 -15.98 -7.76
N TRP A 236 -6.82 -17.00 -7.80
CA TRP A 236 -5.75 -17.20 -6.83
C TRP A 236 -4.59 -16.23 -7.09
N GLN A 237 -3.95 -15.76 -6.01
CA GLN A 237 -2.82 -14.83 -6.06
C GLN A 237 -1.60 -15.46 -5.37
N PRO A 238 -0.74 -16.20 -6.10
CA PRO A 238 0.37 -16.94 -5.51
C PRO A 238 1.38 -16.07 -4.76
N THR A 239 1.58 -14.83 -5.21
CA THR A 239 2.50 -13.84 -4.62
C THR A 239 2.15 -13.46 -3.19
N LEU A 240 0.88 -13.61 -2.78
CA LEU A 240 0.40 -13.32 -1.43
C LEU A 240 0.39 -14.57 -0.53
N GLY A 241 0.63 -15.76 -1.11
CA GLY A 241 0.62 -17.03 -0.41
C GLY A 241 1.85 -17.21 0.49
N HIS A 242 1.64 -17.89 1.61
CA HIS A 242 2.72 -18.33 2.50
C HIS A 242 2.38 -19.69 3.11
N CYS A 243 3.42 -20.44 3.46
CA CYS A 243 3.31 -21.79 3.98
C CYS A 243 4.26 -21.97 5.17
N VAL A 244 3.97 -22.99 5.98
CA VAL A 244 4.89 -23.48 7.02
C VAL A 244 5.33 -24.86 6.60
N LEU A 245 6.62 -25.02 6.31
CA LEU A 245 7.23 -26.29 5.93
C LEU A 245 7.86 -26.94 7.15
N LYS A 246 7.66 -28.25 7.29
CA LYS A 246 8.44 -29.07 8.21
C LYS A 246 9.65 -29.56 7.44
N ALA A 247 10.84 -29.16 7.89
CA ALA A 247 12.10 -29.52 7.27
C ALA A 247 12.90 -30.43 8.20
N GLU A 248 13.48 -31.48 7.62
CA GLU A 248 14.33 -32.44 8.29
C GLU A 248 15.77 -32.26 7.77
N PHE A 249 16.72 -32.10 8.69
CA PHE A 249 18.14 -31.80 8.41
C PHE A 249 19.04 -32.77 9.19
N ASN A 250 20.32 -32.83 8.81
CA ASN A 250 21.36 -33.69 9.37
C ASN A 250 20.91 -35.15 9.40
N ASN A 251 20.63 -35.74 8.24
CA ASN A 251 20.10 -37.11 8.12
C ASN A 251 18.91 -37.37 9.06
N LEU A 252 17.92 -36.47 9.03
CA LEU A 252 16.65 -36.54 9.76
C LEU A 252 16.75 -36.39 11.30
N THR A 253 17.91 -36.02 11.82
CA THR A 253 18.10 -35.84 13.28
C THR A 253 17.60 -34.48 13.78
N VAL A 254 17.53 -33.47 12.90
CA VAL A 254 17.13 -32.11 13.25
C VAL A 254 15.85 -31.74 12.53
N ARG A 255 14.78 -31.49 13.29
CA ARG A 255 13.49 -31.03 12.76
C ARG A 255 13.29 -29.54 13.02
N LYS A 256 12.85 -28.82 11.99
CA LYS A 256 12.55 -27.37 12.05
C LYS A 256 11.26 -27.05 11.31
N GLU A 257 10.62 -25.97 11.71
CA GLU A 257 9.51 -25.37 10.97
C GLU A 257 9.97 -24.09 10.28
N ILE A 258 9.79 -24.02 8.97
CA ILE A 258 10.22 -22.88 8.17
C ILE A 258 8.99 -22.20 7.60
N GLN A 259 8.72 -20.99 8.07
CA GLN A 259 7.71 -20.12 7.49
C GLN A 259 8.31 -19.39 6.29
N VAL A 260 7.76 -19.68 5.12
CA VAL A 260 8.19 -19.18 3.81
C VAL A 260 7.00 -18.70 3.00
N SER A 261 7.24 -17.89 1.98
CA SER A 261 6.26 -17.60 0.94
C SER A 261 5.97 -18.81 0.07
N LEU A 262 4.86 -18.77 -0.68
CA LEU A 262 4.51 -19.83 -1.62
C LEU A 262 5.59 -20.04 -2.69
N LEU A 263 6.15 -18.97 -3.25
CA LEU A 263 7.20 -19.07 -4.26
C LEU A 263 8.47 -19.77 -3.73
N GLN A 264 8.85 -19.45 -2.49
CA GLN A 264 9.94 -20.14 -1.79
C GLN A 264 9.59 -21.61 -1.51
N THR A 265 8.34 -21.91 -1.15
CA THR A 265 7.87 -23.29 -0.97
C THR A 265 8.05 -24.12 -2.23
N LEU A 266 7.65 -23.60 -3.39
CA LEU A 266 7.80 -24.31 -4.66
C LEU A 266 9.27 -24.65 -4.95
N CYS A 267 10.18 -23.71 -4.69
CA CYS A 267 11.62 -23.96 -4.86
C CYS A 267 12.14 -25.03 -3.89
N LEU A 268 11.72 -24.98 -2.61
CA LEU A 268 12.20 -25.91 -1.58
C LEU A 268 11.65 -27.33 -1.76
N LEU A 269 10.43 -27.48 -2.29
CA LEU A 269 9.82 -28.79 -2.49
C LEU A 269 10.56 -29.64 -3.55
N LEU A 270 11.26 -29.00 -4.50
CA LEU A 270 12.07 -29.71 -5.49
C LEU A 270 13.18 -30.55 -4.85
N PHE A 271 13.70 -30.09 -3.69
CA PHE A 271 14.77 -30.78 -2.98
C PHE A 271 14.35 -32.08 -2.28
N ASN A 272 13.06 -32.45 -2.37
CA ASN A 272 12.62 -33.79 -1.95
C ASN A 272 12.90 -34.87 -3.01
N GLU A 273 13.11 -34.49 -4.27
CA GLU A 273 13.34 -35.42 -5.40
C GLU A 273 14.81 -35.45 -5.85
N GLY A 274 15.64 -34.52 -5.37
CA GLY A 274 17.05 -34.43 -5.71
C GLY A 274 17.78 -33.38 -4.87
N ASP A 275 19.11 -33.51 -4.74
CA ASP A 275 19.87 -32.68 -3.80
C ASP A 275 20.42 -31.39 -4.43
N GLU A 276 20.53 -31.32 -5.76
CA GLU A 276 21.11 -30.18 -6.48
C GLU A 276 20.31 -29.85 -7.75
N TYR A 277 20.05 -28.56 -7.96
CA TYR A 277 19.36 -28.04 -9.15
C TYR A 277 20.04 -26.77 -9.68
N SER A 278 20.11 -26.63 -11.00
CA SER A 278 20.53 -25.36 -11.61
C SER A 278 19.41 -24.32 -11.54
N PHE A 279 19.75 -23.04 -11.68
CA PHE A 279 18.77 -21.97 -11.79
C PHE A 279 17.74 -22.23 -12.90
N SER A 280 18.19 -22.74 -14.06
CA SER A 280 17.32 -23.06 -15.19
C SER A 280 16.32 -24.17 -14.86
N ASP A 281 16.76 -25.20 -14.13
CA ASP A 281 15.90 -26.33 -13.74
C ASP A 281 14.79 -25.85 -12.79
N ILE A 282 15.14 -25.04 -11.79
CA ILE A 282 14.18 -24.47 -10.84
C ILE A 282 13.19 -23.56 -11.57
N LYS A 283 13.64 -22.73 -12.52
CA LYS A 283 12.78 -21.86 -13.33
C LYS A 283 11.76 -22.67 -14.13
N ALA A 284 12.22 -23.71 -14.84
CA ALA A 284 11.35 -24.57 -15.63
C ALA A 284 10.34 -25.33 -14.77
N ALA A 285 10.79 -25.89 -13.64
CA ALA A 285 9.93 -26.67 -12.75
C ALA A 285 8.85 -25.81 -12.05
N THR A 286 9.21 -24.61 -11.59
CA THR A 286 8.29 -23.76 -10.80
C THR A 286 7.46 -22.79 -11.64
N GLY A 287 7.92 -22.44 -12.86
CA GLY A 287 7.26 -21.45 -13.72
C GLY A 287 7.38 -20.00 -13.24
N ILE A 288 8.22 -19.73 -12.23
CA ILE A 288 8.40 -18.38 -11.67
C ILE A 288 9.19 -17.50 -12.65
N ASP A 289 8.76 -16.25 -12.81
CA ASP A 289 9.50 -15.25 -13.60
C ASP A 289 10.94 -15.08 -13.10
N GLU A 290 11.86 -14.78 -14.02
CA GLU A 290 13.29 -14.74 -13.74
C GLU A 290 13.67 -13.72 -12.65
N MET A 291 13.09 -12.52 -12.71
CA MET A 291 13.41 -11.46 -11.75
C MET A 291 12.94 -11.85 -10.35
N GLU A 292 11.74 -12.43 -10.27
CA GLU A 292 11.15 -12.90 -9.02
C GLU A 292 11.89 -14.14 -8.47
N LEU A 293 12.32 -15.05 -9.34
CA LEU A 293 13.04 -16.26 -8.96
C LEU A 293 14.42 -15.93 -8.40
N LYS A 294 15.19 -15.05 -9.05
CA LYS A 294 16.50 -14.58 -8.55
C LYS A 294 16.38 -14.07 -7.11
N ARG A 295 15.36 -13.25 -6.83
CA ARG A 295 15.06 -12.73 -5.48
C ARG A 295 14.65 -13.82 -4.50
N THR A 296 13.80 -14.73 -4.94
CA THR A 296 13.33 -15.87 -4.13
C THR A 296 14.51 -16.75 -3.70
N LEU A 297 15.37 -17.13 -4.64
CA LEU A 297 16.55 -17.94 -4.37
C LEU A 297 17.60 -17.19 -3.55
N GLN A 298 17.81 -15.89 -3.81
CA GLN A 298 18.70 -15.06 -3.00
C GLN A 298 18.26 -15.04 -1.53
N SER A 299 16.95 -15.01 -1.25
CA SER A 299 16.43 -15.03 0.12
C SER A 299 16.67 -16.35 0.85
N LEU A 300 16.69 -17.46 0.12
CA LEU A 300 16.90 -18.81 0.64
C LEU A 300 18.39 -19.17 0.77
N ALA A 301 19.24 -18.67 -0.14
CA ALA A 301 20.64 -19.08 -0.27
C ALA A 301 21.66 -18.06 0.28
N CYS A 302 21.39 -16.76 0.09
CA CYS A 302 22.33 -15.69 0.40
C CYS A 302 21.99 -14.95 1.71
N GLY A 303 20.81 -15.22 2.28
CA GLY A 303 20.30 -14.59 3.50
C GLY A 303 21.01 -15.02 4.79
N LYS A 304 20.39 -14.65 5.93
CA LYS A 304 20.86 -15.02 7.28
C LYS A 304 20.58 -16.50 7.61
N ALA A 305 19.41 -16.99 7.21
CA ALA A 305 19.02 -18.39 7.35
C ALA A 305 19.15 -19.04 5.98
N ARG A 306 20.28 -19.73 5.75
CA ARG A 306 20.62 -20.35 4.46
C ARG A 306 20.20 -21.80 4.46
N VAL A 307 19.01 -22.06 3.94
CA VAL A 307 18.43 -23.42 3.88
C VAL A 307 18.85 -24.17 2.62
N ILE A 308 19.44 -23.45 1.67
CA ILE A 308 20.11 -23.98 0.48
C ILE A 308 21.45 -23.27 0.30
N TYR A 309 22.41 -23.91 -0.36
CA TYR A 309 23.71 -23.34 -0.71
C TYR A 309 23.76 -22.99 -2.19
N LYS A 310 24.27 -21.80 -2.50
CA LYS A 310 24.53 -21.35 -3.88
C LYS A 310 25.96 -21.70 -4.31
N ILE A 311 26.10 -22.20 -5.54
CA ILE A 311 27.36 -22.53 -6.19
C ILE A 311 27.40 -21.80 -7.53
N PRO A 312 28.38 -20.90 -7.79
CA PRO A 312 29.39 -20.40 -6.86
C PRO A 312 28.81 -19.49 -5.76
N LYS A 313 29.48 -19.43 -4.61
CA LYS A 313 29.08 -18.57 -3.49
C LYS A 313 29.16 -17.09 -3.89
N GLY A 314 28.10 -16.34 -3.62
CA GLY A 314 28.01 -14.92 -3.97
C GLY A 314 26.79 -14.27 -3.32
N LYS A 315 26.70 -12.94 -3.41
CA LYS A 315 25.53 -12.18 -2.91
C LYS A 315 24.37 -12.21 -3.90
N ASP A 316 24.67 -12.26 -5.19
CA ASP A 316 23.69 -12.21 -6.27
C ASP A 316 23.49 -13.59 -6.91
N VAL A 317 22.32 -13.77 -7.51
CA VAL A 317 21.93 -15.00 -8.20
C VAL A 317 21.98 -14.76 -9.71
N ASN A 318 22.74 -15.60 -10.40
CA ASN A 318 22.94 -15.59 -11.85
C ASN A 318 22.36 -16.87 -12.48
N ASP A 319 22.19 -16.84 -13.79
CA ASP A 319 21.52 -17.93 -14.53
C ASP A 319 22.36 -19.21 -14.60
N SER A 320 23.68 -19.10 -14.42
CA SER A 320 24.61 -20.22 -14.37
C SER A 320 24.79 -20.81 -12.96
N ASP A 321 24.10 -20.28 -11.96
CA ASP A 321 24.26 -20.74 -10.58
C ASP A 321 23.48 -22.05 -10.33
N SER A 322 24.05 -22.90 -9.47
CA SER A 322 23.40 -24.10 -8.93
C SER A 322 23.11 -23.94 -7.45
N PHE A 323 22.10 -24.69 -6.99
CA PHE A 323 21.61 -24.67 -5.62
C PHE A 323 21.56 -26.08 -5.04
N HIS A 324 22.12 -26.25 -3.85
CA HIS A 324 22.16 -27.52 -3.13
C HIS A 324 21.44 -27.42 -1.79
N PHE A 325 20.78 -28.50 -1.35
CA PHE A 325 20.13 -28.54 -0.05
C PHE A 325 21.15 -28.44 1.10
N ALA A 326 20.89 -27.60 2.11
CA ALA A 326 21.82 -27.41 3.23
C ALA A 326 21.54 -28.42 4.36
N ASP A 327 21.96 -29.67 4.22
CA ASP A 327 21.70 -30.72 5.23
C ASP A 327 22.34 -30.40 6.60
N ASP A 328 23.48 -29.70 6.63
CA ASP A 328 24.16 -29.26 7.85
C ASP A 328 23.59 -27.97 8.47
N PHE A 329 22.39 -27.56 8.07
CA PHE A 329 21.75 -26.32 8.54
C PHE A 329 21.58 -26.29 10.06
N LYS A 330 22.03 -25.19 10.68
CA LYS A 330 21.94 -24.95 12.13
C LYS A 330 21.27 -23.62 12.42
N HIS A 331 20.25 -23.66 13.28
CA HIS A 331 19.58 -22.46 13.77
C HIS A 331 19.07 -22.65 15.21
N LYS A 332 19.18 -21.60 16.03
CA LYS A 332 18.81 -21.64 17.46
C LYS A 332 17.31 -21.87 17.67
N LEU A 333 16.47 -21.25 16.83
CA LEU A 333 15.02 -21.38 16.92
C LEU A 333 14.52 -22.65 16.22
N TYR A 334 13.43 -23.23 16.72
CA TYR A 334 12.71 -24.32 16.06
C TYR A 334 11.89 -23.81 14.87
N ARG A 335 11.10 -22.75 15.08
CA ARG A 335 10.33 -22.07 14.04
C ARG A 335 11.09 -20.86 13.51
N ILE A 336 11.34 -20.86 12.21
CA ILE A 336 12.21 -19.91 11.52
C ILE A 336 11.38 -19.22 10.45
N ARG A 337 11.39 -17.88 10.45
CA ARG A 337 10.74 -17.11 9.40
C ARG A 337 11.78 -16.65 8.41
N ILE A 338 11.79 -17.25 7.22
CA ILE A 338 12.58 -16.74 6.10
C ILE A 338 11.70 -15.74 5.38
N ASN A 339 11.88 -14.48 5.73
CA ASN A 339 11.24 -13.41 4.97
C ASN A 339 11.74 -13.50 3.52
N GLN A 340 10.84 -13.42 2.55
CA GLN A 340 11.24 -13.00 1.21
C GLN A 340 12.14 -11.78 1.35
N ILE A 341 13.16 -11.67 0.50
CA ILE A 341 13.84 -10.40 0.31
C ILE A 341 12.75 -9.46 -0.17
N GLN A 342 12.22 -8.69 0.76
CA GLN A 342 11.28 -7.65 0.42
C GLN A 342 12.10 -6.72 -0.46
N MET A 343 11.67 -6.55 -1.70
CA MET A 343 11.89 -5.25 -2.29
C MET A 343 11.30 -4.29 -1.27
N LYS A 344 12.18 -3.50 -0.61
CA LYS A 344 11.76 -2.15 -0.26
C LYS A 344 11.05 -1.65 -1.51
N GLU A 345 9.79 -1.24 -1.34
CA GLU A 345 8.91 -0.81 -2.44
C GLU A 345 9.75 -0.36 -3.64
N THR A 346 9.70 -1.12 -4.73
CA THR A 346 10.59 -0.83 -5.85
C THR A 346 10.29 0.57 -6.35
N GLN A 347 11.28 1.20 -6.97
CA GLN A 347 11.04 2.44 -7.66
C GLN A 347 9.91 2.28 -8.69
N GLU A 348 9.82 1.10 -9.32
CA GLU A 348 8.73 0.71 -10.22
C GLU A 348 7.36 0.62 -9.53
N GLU A 349 7.24 -0.05 -8.37
CA GLU A 349 5.99 -0.13 -7.59
C GLU A 349 5.53 1.26 -7.13
N ASN A 350 6.48 2.13 -6.74
CA ASN A 350 6.20 3.48 -6.30
C ASN A 350 5.71 4.36 -7.48
N THR A 351 6.44 4.33 -8.60
CA THR A 351 6.05 5.01 -9.84
C THR A 351 4.70 4.52 -10.33
N SER A 352 4.47 3.20 -10.36
CA SER A 352 3.19 2.60 -10.78
C SER A 352 2.03 3.03 -9.88
N THR A 353 2.24 3.08 -8.55
CA THR A 353 1.23 3.58 -7.61
C THR A 353 0.89 5.06 -7.91
N THR A 354 1.92 5.86 -8.16
CA THR A 354 1.79 7.28 -8.48
C THR A 354 1.05 7.51 -9.80
N GLU A 355 1.42 6.79 -10.86
CA GLU A 355 0.79 6.86 -12.18
C GLU A 355 -0.69 6.49 -12.12
N ARG A 356 -1.04 5.46 -11.35
CA ARG A 356 -2.43 5.06 -11.16
C ARG A 356 -3.25 6.15 -10.48
N VAL A 357 -2.71 6.86 -9.50
CA VAL A 357 -3.38 8.01 -8.88
C VAL A 357 -3.64 9.11 -9.92
N PHE A 358 -2.66 9.40 -10.77
CA PHE A 358 -2.86 10.39 -11.84
C PHE A 358 -3.91 9.96 -12.87
N GLN A 359 -3.96 8.67 -13.21
CA GLN A 359 -5.00 8.14 -14.09
C GLN A 359 -6.39 8.21 -13.45
N ASP A 360 -6.51 7.83 -12.17
CA ASP A 360 -7.76 7.91 -11.40
C ASP A 360 -8.27 9.35 -11.29
N ARG A 361 -7.38 10.34 -11.15
CA ARG A 361 -7.72 11.77 -11.19
C ARG A 361 -8.37 12.16 -12.51
N GLN A 362 -7.90 11.63 -13.65
CA GLN A 362 -8.50 11.93 -14.95
C GLN A 362 -9.94 11.41 -15.04
N TYR A 363 -10.20 10.19 -14.58
CA TYR A 363 -11.56 9.65 -14.54
C TYR A 363 -12.47 10.42 -13.56
N GLN A 364 -11.93 10.91 -12.44
CA GLN A 364 -12.67 11.77 -11.52
C GLN A 364 -13.03 13.12 -12.15
N VAL A 365 -12.11 13.72 -12.90
CA VAL A 365 -12.38 14.94 -13.69
C VAL A 365 -13.48 14.68 -14.70
N ASP A 366 -13.39 13.60 -15.49
CA ASP A 366 -14.42 13.27 -16.48
C ASP A 366 -15.80 13.10 -15.83
N ALA A 367 -15.86 12.32 -14.74
CA ALA A 367 -17.10 12.07 -14.02
C ALA A 367 -17.67 13.36 -13.40
N ALA A 368 -16.83 14.29 -12.96
CA ALA A 368 -17.26 15.60 -12.46
C ALA A 368 -17.82 16.47 -13.58
N VAL A 369 -17.12 16.58 -14.71
CA VAL A 369 -17.58 17.34 -15.90
C VAL A 369 -18.94 16.81 -16.37
N VAL A 370 -19.07 15.51 -16.57
CA VAL A 370 -20.34 14.91 -17.04
C VAL A 370 -21.47 15.16 -16.05
N ARG A 371 -21.22 15.08 -14.74
CA ARG A 371 -22.24 15.33 -13.71
C ARG A 371 -22.70 16.78 -13.69
N ILE A 372 -21.77 17.73 -13.76
CA ILE A 372 -22.05 19.18 -13.84
C ILE A 372 -22.87 19.46 -15.11
N MET A 373 -22.36 19.04 -16.27
CA MET A 373 -22.99 19.30 -17.58
C MET A 373 -24.37 18.66 -17.69
N LYS A 374 -24.55 17.43 -17.18
CA LYS A 374 -25.86 16.76 -17.14
C LYS A 374 -26.92 17.55 -16.35
N THR A 375 -26.48 18.27 -15.32
CA THR A 375 -27.34 19.06 -14.42
C THR A 375 -27.63 20.44 -14.99
N ARG A 376 -26.59 21.15 -15.45
CA ARG A 376 -26.67 22.54 -15.95
C ARG A 376 -27.19 22.63 -17.38
N LYS A 377 -27.04 21.56 -18.18
CA LYS A 377 -27.33 21.45 -19.63
C LYS A 377 -26.49 22.35 -20.52
N THR A 378 -26.34 23.63 -20.16
CA THR A 378 -25.51 24.61 -20.84
C THR A 378 -24.66 25.35 -19.82
N LEU A 379 -23.36 25.48 -20.06
CA LEU A 379 -22.45 26.18 -19.15
C LEU A 379 -21.28 26.82 -19.89
N SER A 380 -20.87 28.00 -19.46
CA SER A 380 -19.66 28.66 -20.01
C SER A 380 -18.39 28.02 -19.45
N HIS A 381 -17.28 28.14 -20.19
CA HIS A 381 -16.00 27.56 -19.81
C HIS A 381 -15.52 28.02 -18.43
N ASN A 382 -15.57 29.32 -18.15
CA ASN A 382 -15.10 29.85 -16.86
C ASN A 382 -15.94 29.33 -15.68
N LEU A 383 -17.26 29.21 -15.86
CA LEU A 383 -18.14 28.67 -14.83
C LEU A 383 -17.91 27.17 -14.62
N LEU A 384 -17.73 26.40 -15.70
CA LEU A 384 -17.39 24.97 -15.62
C LEU A 384 -16.08 24.76 -14.87
N ILE A 385 -15.03 25.51 -15.23
CA ILE A 385 -13.73 25.43 -14.57
C ILE A 385 -13.84 25.80 -13.08
N SER A 386 -14.60 26.84 -12.75
CA SER A 386 -14.83 27.23 -11.35
C SER A 386 -15.58 26.14 -10.55
N GLU A 387 -16.61 25.51 -11.13
CA GLU A 387 -17.32 24.41 -10.47
C GLU A 387 -16.41 23.18 -10.28
N LEU A 388 -15.56 22.88 -11.27
CA LEU A 388 -14.59 21.79 -11.18
C LEU A 388 -13.58 22.02 -10.06
N PHE A 389 -13.03 23.24 -9.92
CA PHE A 389 -12.12 23.56 -8.81
C PHE A 389 -12.80 23.44 -7.43
N ASN A 390 -14.09 23.73 -7.34
CA ASN A 390 -14.85 23.57 -6.09
C ASN A 390 -15.15 22.10 -5.77
N GLN A 391 -15.35 21.25 -6.79
CA GLN A 391 -15.72 19.85 -6.60
C GLN A 391 -14.52 18.90 -6.44
N LEU A 392 -13.41 19.18 -7.11
CA LEU A 392 -12.22 18.33 -7.12
C LEU A 392 -11.34 18.64 -5.90
N LYS A 393 -11.10 17.61 -5.07
CA LYS A 393 -10.32 17.74 -3.81
C LYS A 393 -8.80 17.57 -4.00
N PHE A 394 -8.30 17.68 -5.22
CA PHE A 394 -6.87 17.52 -5.55
C PHE A 394 -6.43 18.61 -6.54
N PRO A 395 -5.13 18.94 -6.57
CA PRO A 395 -4.62 19.95 -7.48
C PRO A 395 -4.77 19.52 -8.95
N VAL A 396 -5.39 20.36 -9.78
CA VAL A 396 -5.52 20.15 -11.23
C VAL A 396 -5.09 21.39 -11.98
N LYS A 397 -4.32 21.23 -13.05
CA LYS A 397 -3.94 22.35 -13.92
C LYS A 397 -5.05 22.63 -14.91
N SER A 398 -5.29 23.91 -15.22
CA SER A 398 -6.27 24.33 -16.23
C SER A 398 -6.04 23.68 -17.60
N ALA A 399 -4.78 23.48 -17.99
CA ALA A 399 -4.41 22.78 -19.21
C ALA A 399 -4.90 21.31 -19.24
N ASP A 400 -4.86 20.62 -18.10
CA ASP A 400 -5.32 19.23 -17.98
C ASP A 400 -6.84 19.16 -18.04
N LEU A 401 -7.54 20.09 -17.37
CA LEU A 401 -9.00 20.22 -17.48
C LEU A 401 -9.44 20.46 -18.93
N LYS A 402 -8.75 21.34 -19.66
CA LYS A 402 -9.04 21.60 -21.07
C LYS A 402 -8.90 20.32 -21.90
N LYS A 403 -7.80 19.58 -21.75
CA LYS A 403 -7.61 18.29 -22.44
C LYS A 403 -8.73 17.29 -22.15
N ARG A 404 -9.20 17.21 -20.90
CA ARG A 404 -10.32 16.34 -20.54
C ARG A 404 -11.63 16.78 -21.17
N ILE A 405 -11.91 18.08 -21.22
CA ILE A 405 -13.10 18.63 -21.88
C ILE A 405 -13.07 18.30 -23.38
N GLU A 406 -11.94 18.48 -24.08
CA GLU A 406 -11.85 18.09 -25.51
C GLU A 406 -12.14 16.60 -25.70
N SER A 407 -11.56 15.73 -24.85
CA SER A 407 -11.81 14.28 -24.92
C SER A 407 -13.29 13.92 -24.71
N LEU A 408 -14.02 14.67 -23.87
CA LEU A 408 -15.45 14.47 -23.67
C LEU A 408 -16.30 14.99 -24.84
N ILE A 409 -15.81 15.99 -25.57
CA ILE A 409 -16.44 16.46 -26.83
C ILE A 409 -16.26 15.42 -27.93
N GLU A 410 -15.04 14.90 -28.10
CA GLU A 410 -14.75 13.83 -29.08
C GLU A 410 -15.56 12.55 -28.83
N ARG A 411 -15.90 12.28 -27.56
CA ARG A 411 -16.74 11.14 -27.14
C ARG A 411 -18.24 11.47 -27.11
N GLU A 412 -18.64 12.61 -27.64
CA GLU A 412 -20.05 13.04 -27.80
C GLU A 412 -20.83 13.17 -26.46
N TYR A 413 -20.15 13.37 -25.33
CA TYR A 413 -20.84 13.67 -24.06
C TYR A 413 -21.32 15.13 -23.99
N MET A 414 -20.64 16.02 -24.70
CA MET A 414 -20.90 17.44 -24.74
C MET A 414 -20.42 18.04 -26.07
N GLU A 415 -20.95 19.19 -26.45
CA GLU A 415 -20.54 19.90 -27.67
C GLU A 415 -20.29 21.38 -27.37
N ARG A 416 -19.61 22.07 -28.29
CA ARG A 416 -19.50 23.53 -28.24
C ARG A 416 -20.73 24.16 -28.87
N ASP A 417 -21.15 25.28 -28.32
CA ASP A 417 -22.14 26.14 -28.95
C ASP A 417 -21.64 26.58 -30.35
N LYS A 418 -22.57 26.70 -31.30
CA LYS A 418 -22.28 27.00 -32.71
C LYS A 418 -21.75 28.42 -32.90
N ASP A 419 -22.20 29.34 -32.07
CA ASP A 419 -21.90 30.76 -32.17
C ASP A 419 -20.83 31.20 -31.16
N ASN A 420 -20.66 30.45 -30.05
CA ASN A 420 -19.70 30.77 -29.00
C ASN A 420 -18.88 29.56 -28.50
N ALA A 421 -17.62 29.49 -28.92
CA ALA A 421 -16.68 28.45 -28.52
C ALA A 421 -16.41 28.35 -26.99
N ASN A 422 -16.78 29.37 -26.20
CA ASN A 422 -16.65 29.38 -24.74
C ASN A 422 -17.90 28.83 -24.02
N THR A 423 -18.91 28.39 -24.74
CA THR A 423 -20.13 27.77 -24.19
C THR A 423 -20.19 26.31 -24.59
N TYR A 424 -20.55 25.45 -23.63
CA TYR A 424 -20.72 24.02 -23.85
C TYR A 424 -22.18 23.60 -23.62
N HIS A 425 -22.64 22.64 -24.40
CA HIS A 425 -23.94 21.97 -24.23
C HIS A 425 -23.74 20.48 -23.94
N TYR A 426 -24.62 19.92 -23.11
CA TYR A 426 -24.64 18.50 -22.80
C TYR A 426 -25.48 17.73 -23.84
N VAL A 427 -24.93 16.63 -24.38
CA VAL A 427 -25.49 15.94 -25.57
C VAL A 427 -26.02 14.52 -25.26
N ALA A 428 -25.54 13.88 -24.18
CA ALA A 428 -25.75 12.44 -23.91
C ALA A 428 -27.00 12.05 -23.10
#